data_AF-A0A6I9NKL5-F1
#
_entry.id   AF-A0A6I9NKL5-F1
#
_cell.length_a   1.000
_cell.length_b   1.000
_cell.length_c   1.000
_cell.angle_alpha   90.00
_cell.angle_beta   90.00
_cell.angle_gamma   90.00
#
_symmetry.space_group_name_H-M   'P 1'
#
loop_
_entity.id
_entity.type
_entity.pdbx_description
1 polymer ?
#
loop_
_entity_poly.entity_id
_entity_poly.type
_entity_poly.pdbx_seq_one_letter_code
_entity_poly.pdbx_strand_id
1 'polypeptide(L)'
;MALFDKRFYKHVVQSVEKFIQKCKPEYKVPGLYVVDSIVRQSRHQFGMEKDVFAPRFSKNIIATFQHLYRCPSDDKSKIVRVLNLWQKNAVFKSDIIQPLLDMAAGIAPPIVTPIMPSSASQVNNTTPGQPKRDASLYTLT
;
A
#
# COMPACT_ATOMS: atom_id res chain seq x y z
N MET A 1 -22.72 -29.86 -6.65
CA MET A 1 -22.13 -28.59 -7.15
C MET A 1 -22.82 -27.37 -6.51
N ALA A 2 -22.87 -27.28 -5.16
CA ALA A 2 -23.58 -26.20 -4.45
C ALA A 2 -22.70 -24.97 -4.15
N LEU A 3 -21.39 -25.06 -4.36
CA LEU A 3 -20.43 -23.98 -4.10
C LEU A 3 -20.45 -22.83 -5.12
N PHE A 4 -21.22 -22.96 -6.21
CA PHE A 4 -21.23 -22.03 -7.34
C PHE A 4 -22.58 -21.41 -7.65
N ASP A 5 -23.53 -21.41 -6.71
CA ASP A 5 -24.67 -20.52 -6.87
C ASP A 5 -24.17 -19.07 -6.79
N LYS A 6 -24.38 -18.30 -7.87
CA LYS A 6 -24.06 -16.86 -8.01
C LYS A 6 -24.54 -16.01 -6.83
N ARG A 7 -25.42 -16.55 -5.97
CA ARG A 7 -25.94 -15.89 -4.76
C ARG A 7 -24.97 -15.90 -3.56
N PHE A 8 -23.96 -16.78 -3.52
CA PHE A 8 -23.09 -16.93 -2.34
C PHE A 8 -21.63 -16.47 -2.49
N TYR A 9 -21.11 -16.24 -3.71
CA TYR A 9 -19.71 -15.82 -3.88
C TYR A 9 -19.36 -14.55 -3.10
N LYS A 10 -20.32 -13.60 -2.98
CA LYS A 10 -20.15 -12.38 -2.18
C LYS A 10 -19.94 -12.69 -0.69
N HIS A 11 -20.70 -13.65 -0.14
CA HIS A 11 -20.56 -14.09 1.24
C HIS A 11 -19.24 -14.84 1.45
N VAL A 12 -18.83 -15.69 0.51
CA VAL A 12 -17.54 -16.37 0.56
C VAL A 12 -16.40 -15.35 0.60
N VAL A 13 -16.38 -14.38 -0.32
CA VAL A 13 -15.35 -13.32 -0.35
C VAL A 13 -15.35 -12.54 0.96
N GLN A 14 -16.52 -12.10 1.43
CA GLN A 14 -16.63 -11.34 2.68
C GLN A 14 -16.14 -12.13 3.89
N SER A 15 -16.44 -13.43 3.96
CA SER A 15 -15.97 -14.31 5.04
C SER A 15 -14.45 -14.46 5.02
N VAL A 16 -13.84 -14.63 3.84
CA VAL A 16 -12.39 -14.74 3.69
C VAL A 16 -11.70 -13.41 4.02
N GLU A 17 -12.23 -12.27 3.55
CA GLU A 17 -11.73 -10.94 3.89
C GLU A 17 -11.78 -10.70 5.42
N LYS A 18 -12.91 -11.01 6.06
CA LYS A 18 -13.05 -10.91 7.52
C LYS A 18 -12.13 -11.87 8.27
N PHE A 19 -11.92 -13.08 7.76
CA PHE A 19 -10.98 -14.03 8.35
C PHE A 19 -9.56 -13.43 8.32
N ILE A 20 -9.09 -12.97 7.17
CA ILE A 20 -7.77 -12.32 7.03
C ILE A 20 -7.67 -11.10 7.94
N GLN A 21 -8.73 -10.31 8.08
CA GLN A 21 -8.74 -9.14 8.96
C GLN A 21 -8.54 -9.53 10.43
N LYS A 22 -9.25 -10.55 10.92
CA LYS A 22 -9.32 -10.89 12.36
C LYS A 22 -8.36 -11.99 12.82
N CYS A 23 -7.81 -12.80 11.91
CA CYS A 23 -6.95 -13.92 12.27
C CYS A 23 -5.60 -13.45 12.82
N LYS A 24 -4.94 -14.35 13.58
CA LYS A 24 -3.59 -14.11 14.10
C LYS A 24 -2.56 -13.95 12.96
N PRO A 25 -1.43 -13.26 13.19
CA PRO A 25 -0.34 -13.09 12.20
C PRO A 25 0.13 -14.39 11.53
N GLU A 26 0.19 -15.48 12.29
CA GLU A 26 0.55 -16.84 11.83
C GLU A 26 -0.42 -17.42 10.78
N TYR A 27 -1.67 -16.93 10.71
CA TYR A 27 -2.67 -17.40 9.74
C TYR A 27 -2.83 -16.51 8.51
N LYS A 28 -2.02 -15.45 8.37
CA LYS A 28 -2.12 -14.53 7.22
C LYS A 28 -1.75 -15.22 5.91
N VAL A 29 -0.61 -15.92 5.87
CA VAL A 29 -0.18 -16.67 4.68
C VAL A 29 -1.17 -17.79 4.32
N PRO A 30 -1.63 -18.62 5.27
CA PRO A 30 -2.73 -19.55 5.02
C PRO A 30 -3.99 -18.86 4.45
N GLY A 31 -4.39 -17.71 5.00
CA GLY A 31 -5.53 -16.92 4.50
C GLY A 31 -5.35 -16.45 3.05
N LEU A 32 -4.14 -16.03 2.68
CA LEU A 32 -3.81 -15.69 1.29
C LEU A 32 -3.88 -16.91 0.36
N TYR A 33 -3.42 -18.08 0.81
CA TYR A 33 -3.51 -19.32 0.03
C TYR A 33 -4.96 -19.77 -0.19
N VAL A 34 -5.87 -19.46 0.75
CA VAL A 34 -7.31 -19.68 0.54
C VAL A 34 -7.84 -18.81 -0.60
N VAL A 35 -7.48 -17.52 -0.63
CA VAL A 35 -7.85 -16.61 -1.74
C VAL A 35 -7.30 -17.14 -3.07
N ASP A 36 -6.02 -17.49 -3.11
CA ASP A 36 -5.36 -18.05 -4.29
C ASP A 36 -6.07 -19.31 -4.79
N SER A 37 -6.38 -20.24 -3.88
CA SER A 37 -7.06 -21.49 -4.20
C SER A 37 -8.46 -21.25 -4.76
N ILE A 38 -9.24 -20.34 -4.19
CA ILE A 38 -10.59 -19.99 -4.67
C ILE A 38 -10.52 -19.42 -6.09
N VAL A 39 -9.63 -18.47 -6.33
CA VAL A 39 -9.50 -17.80 -7.63
C VAL A 39 -8.99 -18.79 -8.69
N ARG A 40 -7.96 -19.57 -8.38
CA ARG A 40 -7.45 -20.60 -9.30
C ARG A 40 -8.51 -21.64 -9.61
N GLN A 41 -9.21 -22.14 -8.60
CA GLN A 41 -10.24 -23.16 -8.80
C GLN A 41 -11.40 -22.62 -9.64
N SER A 42 -11.84 -21.38 -9.38
CA SER A 42 -12.91 -20.77 -10.19
C SER A 42 -12.49 -20.58 -11.64
N ARG A 43 -11.28 -20.10 -11.90
CA ARG A 43 -10.77 -19.95 -13.27
C ARG A 43 -10.58 -21.28 -13.99
N HIS A 44 -10.14 -22.32 -13.29
CA HIS A 44 -9.99 -23.65 -13.87
C HIS A 44 -11.34 -24.29 -14.20
N GLN A 45 -12.35 -24.11 -13.35
CA GLN A 45 -13.69 -24.67 -13.55
C GLN A 45 -14.54 -23.93 -14.60
N PHE A 46 -14.47 -22.59 -14.65
CA PHE A 46 -15.36 -21.77 -15.48
C PHE A 46 -14.66 -21.03 -16.62
N GLY A 47 -13.32 -21.09 -16.68
CA GLY A 47 -12.52 -20.24 -17.57
C GLY A 47 -12.30 -18.85 -16.99
N MET A 48 -11.28 -18.17 -17.51
CA MET A 48 -10.83 -16.86 -16.99
C MET A 48 -11.90 -15.76 -17.08
N GLU A 49 -12.73 -15.77 -18.13
CA GLU A 49 -13.73 -14.72 -18.37
C GLU A 49 -14.99 -14.84 -17.51
N LYS A 50 -15.26 -16.03 -16.96
CA LYS A 50 -16.44 -16.30 -16.13
C LYS A 50 -16.14 -16.21 -14.64
N ASP A 51 -14.89 -15.97 -14.25
CA ASP A 51 -14.49 -15.84 -12.86
C ASP A 51 -15.13 -14.59 -12.21
N VAL A 52 -15.89 -14.83 -11.14
CA VAL A 52 -16.55 -13.79 -10.34
C VAL A 52 -15.78 -13.46 -9.06
N PHE A 53 -14.78 -14.26 -8.69
CA PHE A 53 -14.02 -14.12 -7.45
C PHE A 53 -12.87 -13.13 -7.59
N ALA A 54 -12.00 -13.25 -8.60
CA ALA A 54 -10.93 -12.27 -8.81
C ALA A 54 -11.45 -10.81 -8.87
N PRO A 55 -12.45 -10.47 -9.72
CA PRO A 55 -12.98 -9.10 -9.77
C PRO A 55 -13.72 -8.67 -8.51
N ARG A 56 -14.07 -9.61 -7.61
CA ARG A 56 -14.70 -9.29 -6.32
C ARG A 56 -13.66 -9.01 -5.25
N PHE A 57 -12.65 -9.85 -5.12
CA PHE A 57 -11.52 -9.63 -4.20
C PHE A 57 -10.76 -8.34 -4.53
N SER A 58 -10.61 -8.02 -5.82
CA SER A 58 -9.91 -6.80 -6.26
C SER A 58 -10.51 -5.51 -5.69
N LYS A 59 -11.81 -5.48 -5.33
CA LYS A 59 -12.47 -4.30 -4.77
C LYS A 59 -11.88 -3.84 -3.43
N ASN A 60 -11.43 -4.78 -2.59
CA ASN A 60 -10.87 -4.49 -1.27
C ASN A 60 -9.44 -5.02 -1.11
N ILE A 61 -8.80 -5.48 -2.19
CA ILE A 61 -7.53 -6.22 -2.11
C ILE A 61 -6.42 -5.43 -1.42
N ILE A 62 -6.36 -4.12 -1.62
CA ILE A 62 -5.41 -3.24 -0.93
C ILE A 62 -5.60 -3.33 0.60
N ALA A 63 -6.84 -3.19 1.06
CA ALA A 63 -7.17 -3.30 2.49
C ALA A 63 -6.91 -4.72 3.02
N THR A 64 -7.22 -5.76 2.24
CA THR A 64 -6.89 -7.15 2.61
C THR A 64 -5.38 -7.33 2.80
N PHE A 65 -4.57 -6.81 1.87
CA PHE A 65 -3.11 -6.94 1.94
C PHE A 65 -2.48 -6.13 3.08
N GLN A 66 -3.05 -4.98 3.46
CA GLN A 66 -2.64 -4.28 4.68
C GLN A 66 -2.75 -5.17 5.93
N HIS A 67 -3.77 -6.03 6.00
CA HIS A 67 -3.90 -6.99 7.10
C HIS A 67 -2.97 -8.20 6.93
N LEU A 68 -2.69 -8.63 5.68
CA LEU A 68 -1.76 -9.73 5.39
C LEU A 68 -0.33 -9.37 5.76
N TYR A 69 0.13 -8.15 5.49
CA TYR A 69 1.50 -7.70 5.81
C TYR A 69 1.78 -7.50 7.30
N ARG A 70 0.77 -7.68 8.16
CA ARG A 70 0.96 -7.88 9.61
C ARG A 70 1.43 -9.29 9.97
N CYS A 71 1.79 -10.13 8.99
CA CYS A 71 2.41 -11.43 9.21
C CYS A 71 3.84 -11.29 9.78
N PRO A 72 4.42 -12.39 10.32
CA PRO A 72 5.83 -12.45 10.65
C PRO A 72 6.72 -12.09 9.45
N SER A 73 7.92 -11.54 9.71
CA SER A 73 8.84 -11.13 8.64
C SER A 73 9.26 -12.30 7.74
N ASP A 74 9.43 -13.50 8.31
CA ASP A 74 9.78 -14.74 7.61
C ASP A 74 8.70 -15.22 6.60
N ASP A 75 7.50 -14.65 6.71
CA ASP A 75 6.34 -14.99 5.88
C ASP A 75 6.11 -14.00 4.73
N LYS A 76 6.73 -12.81 4.79
CA LYS A 76 6.56 -11.78 3.74
C LYS A 76 6.98 -12.26 2.37
N SER A 77 8.09 -13.00 2.28
CA SER A 77 8.58 -13.59 1.03
C SER A 77 7.57 -14.56 0.39
N LYS A 78 6.76 -15.24 1.22
CA LYS A 78 5.69 -16.15 0.75
C LYS A 78 4.55 -15.36 0.10
N ILE A 79 4.16 -14.22 0.68
CA ILE A 79 3.17 -13.30 0.11
C ILE A 79 3.65 -12.76 -1.24
N VAL A 80 4.90 -12.28 -1.29
CA VAL A 80 5.51 -11.77 -2.53
C VAL A 80 5.56 -12.85 -3.61
N ARG A 81 5.85 -14.11 -3.25
CA ARG A 81 5.83 -15.23 -4.20
C ARG A 81 4.44 -15.44 -4.81
N VAL A 82 3.37 -15.34 -4.01
CA VAL A 82 1.99 -15.43 -4.53
C VAL A 82 1.68 -14.29 -5.49
N LEU A 83 2.06 -13.06 -5.16
CA LEU A 83 1.85 -11.89 -6.04
C LEU A 83 2.57 -12.05 -7.39
N ASN A 84 3.83 -12.50 -7.38
CA ASN A 84 4.58 -12.78 -8.60
C ASN A 84 3.91 -13.89 -9.43
N LEU A 85 3.36 -14.92 -8.79
CA LEU A 85 2.60 -15.97 -9.48
C LEU A 85 1.30 -15.42 -10.08
N TRP A 86 0.60 -14.54 -9.38
CA TRP A 86 -0.61 -13.90 -9.91
C TRP A 86 -0.32 -13.04 -11.12
N GLN A 87 0.80 -12.30 -11.12
CA GLN A 87 1.23 -11.53 -12.27
C GLN A 87 1.59 -12.44 -13.45
N LYS A 88 2.43 -13.46 -13.23
CA LYS A 88 2.86 -14.41 -14.28
C LYS A 88 1.67 -15.14 -14.92
N ASN A 89 0.64 -15.47 -14.15
CA ASN A 89 -0.55 -16.19 -14.63
C ASN A 89 -1.70 -15.25 -15.02
N ALA A 90 -1.46 -13.93 -15.12
CA ALA A 90 -2.47 -12.92 -15.41
C ALA A 90 -3.76 -13.09 -14.57
N VAL A 91 -3.61 -13.42 -13.28
CA VAL A 91 -4.71 -13.54 -12.32
C VAL A 91 -5.27 -12.17 -12.01
N PHE A 92 -4.38 -11.21 -11.77
CA PHE A 92 -4.69 -9.80 -11.66
C PHE A 92 -3.80 -9.00 -12.60
N LYS A 93 -4.27 -7.81 -12.99
CA LYS A 93 -3.49 -6.87 -13.81
C LYS A 93 -2.32 -6.30 -13.02
N SER A 94 -1.26 -5.91 -13.73
CA SER A 94 -0.07 -5.28 -13.12
C SER A 94 -0.42 -4.02 -12.31
N ASP A 95 -1.41 -3.23 -12.74
CA ASP A 95 -1.88 -2.03 -12.02
C ASP A 95 -2.41 -2.34 -10.61
N ILE A 96 -2.85 -3.58 -10.37
CA ILE A 96 -3.28 -4.04 -9.05
C ILE A 96 -2.10 -4.69 -8.31
N ILE A 97 -1.29 -5.49 -8.99
CA ILE A 97 -0.19 -6.23 -8.36
C ILE A 97 0.94 -5.29 -7.88
N GLN A 98 1.29 -4.26 -8.66
CA GLN A 98 2.40 -3.35 -8.35
C GLN A 98 2.23 -2.67 -6.98
N PRO A 99 1.09 -1.99 -6.68
CA PRO A 99 0.86 -1.43 -5.34
C PRO A 99 0.95 -2.43 -4.19
N LEU A 100 0.60 -3.70 -4.44
CA LEU A 100 0.69 -4.76 -3.45
C LEU A 100 2.15 -5.19 -3.20
N LEU A 101 2.98 -5.20 -4.24
CA LEU A 101 4.42 -5.46 -4.14
C LEU A 101 5.15 -4.30 -3.46
N ASP A 102 4.81 -3.05 -3.80
CA ASP A 102 5.38 -1.85 -3.17
C ASP A 102 5.11 -1.82 -1.66
N MET A 103 3.91 -2.24 -1.25
CA MET A 103 3.55 -2.40 0.16
C MET A 103 4.41 -3.47 0.87
N ALA A 104 4.83 -4.52 0.16
CA ALA A 104 5.72 -5.55 0.69
C ALA A 104 7.14 -5.01 0.95
N ALA A 105 7.60 -4.14 0.05
CA ALA A 105 8.91 -3.50 0.12
C ALA A 105 9.02 -2.46 1.24
N GLY A 106 7.91 -2.14 1.93
CA GLY A 106 7.89 -1.10 2.97
C GLY A 106 8.13 0.29 2.40
N ILE A 107 7.95 0.45 1.08
CA ILE A 107 7.97 1.75 0.42
C ILE A 107 6.68 2.43 0.89
N ALA A 108 6.80 3.34 1.85
CA ALA A 108 5.71 4.25 2.17
C ALA A 108 5.24 4.90 0.86
N PRO A 109 3.92 5.13 0.64
CA PRO A 109 3.49 5.97 -0.47
C PRO A 109 4.33 7.26 -0.41
N PRO A 110 4.81 7.79 -1.54
CA PRO A 110 5.72 8.94 -1.53
C PRO A 110 5.14 10.01 -0.63
N ILE A 111 5.78 10.19 0.54
CA ILE A 111 5.37 11.18 1.51
C ILE A 111 5.70 12.50 0.85
N VAL A 112 4.68 13.19 0.36
CA VAL A 112 4.77 14.63 0.12
C VAL A 112 5.08 15.23 1.48
N THR A 113 6.35 15.50 1.74
CA THR A 113 6.83 16.08 2.98
C THR A 113 6.27 17.50 3.07
N PRO A 114 5.41 17.84 4.05
CA PRO A 114 5.24 19.23 4.42
C PRO A 114 6.54 19.62 5.13
N ILE A 115 7.27 20.54 4.53
CA ILE A 115 8.48 21.13 5.08
C ILE A 115 8.09 21.79 6.41
N MET A 116 8.44 21.19 7.55
CA MET A 116 8.35 21.86 8.85
C MET A 116 9.50 22.88 8.94
N PRO A 117 9.23 24.17 9.25
CA PRO A 117 10.30 25.11 9.55
C PRO A 117 10.95 24.75 10.88
N SER A 118 12.26 24.51 10.82
CA SER A 118 13.11 24.17 11.95
C SER A 118 13.31 25.38 12.87
N SER A 119 12.96 25.24 14.16
CA SER A 119 13.46 26.14 15.19
C SER A 119 14.89 25.72 15.55
N ALA A 120 15.88 26.42 15.00
CA ALA A 120 17.26 26.38 15.46
C ALA A 120 17.81 27.79 15.50
N SER A 121 17.92 28.32 16.72
CA SER A 121 18.56 29.58 17.06
C SER A 121 20.01 29.60 16.59
N GLN A 122 20.39 30.57 15.76
CA GLN A 122 21.79 30.94 15.55
C GLN A 122 21.93 32.46 15.63
N VAL A 123 22.51 32.91 16.74
CA VAL A 123 22.94 34.30 16.96
C VAL A 123 24.30 34.42 16.27
N ASN A 124 24.31 35.02 15.08
CA ASN A 124 25.53 35.22 14.31
C ASN A 124 26.10 36.62 14.58
N ASN A 125 27.33 36.66 15.09
CA ASN A 125 28.17 37.84 15.10
C ASN A 125 28.60 38.20 13.67
N THR A 126 29.18 39.40 13.54
CA THR A 126 30.07 39.92 12.48
C THR A 126 29.45 40.92 11.49
N THR A 127 29.85 42.18 11.69
CA THR A 127 29.82 43.36 10.81
C THR A 127 30.44 43.09 9.43
N PRO A 128 29.98 43.72 8.33
CA PRO A 128 30.75 44.86 7.78
C PRO A 128 29.92 45.92 6.99
N GLY A 129 30.39 47.18 6.99
CA GLY A 129 30.11 48.11 5.89
C GLY A 129 29.65 49.51 6.28
N GLN A 130 30.57 50.47 6.20
CA GLN A 130 30.34 51.93 6.24
C GLN A 130 29.23 52.40 5.28
N PRO A 131 28.46 53.44 5.66
CA PRO A 131 27.92 54.41 4.74
C PRO A 131 28.78 55.69 4.67
N LYS A 132 28.66 56.37 3.54
CA LYS A 132 29.45 57.49 3.06
C LYS A 132 29.34 58.75 3.94
N ARG A 133 30.44 59.49 4.02
CA ARG A 133 30.48 60.90 4.47
C ARG A 133 29.77 61.75 3.43
N ASP A 134 28.80 62.55 3.86
CA ASP A 134 28.48 63.83 3.23
C ASP A 134 28.42 64.88 4.34
N ALA A 135 28.94 66.06 4.03
CA ALA A 135 29.33 67.09 4.97
C ALA A 135 28.51 68.35 4.70
N SER A 136 28.00 68.95 5.78
CA SER A 136 27.50 70.33 5.89
C SER A 136 26.24 70.62 5.04
N LEU A 137 25.21 71.28 5.58
CA LEU A 137 25.26 72.68 5.96
C LEU A 137 24.12 73.04 6.93
N TYR A 138 24.48 73.93 7.85
CA TYR A 138 23.67 74.81 8.69
C TYR A 138 22.31 75.25 8.09
N THR A 139 21.28 75.43 8.92
CA THR A 139 20.74 76.76 9.31
C THR A 139 19.41 76.65 10.10
N LEU A 140 19.40 77.34 11.24
CA LEU A 140 18.32 78.02 11.99
C LEU A 140 16.87 77.89 11.48
N THR A 141 15.93 77.58 12.37
CA THR A 141 15.09 78.57 13.09
C THR A 141 14.34 77.91 14.23
#